data_AF-A0A9D5VKB1-F1
#
_entry.id   AF-A0A9D5VKB1-F1
#
_cell.length_a   1.000
_cell.length_b   1.000
_cell.length_c   1.000
_cell.angle_alpha   90.00
_cell.angle_beta   90.00
_cell.angle_gamma   90.00
#
_symmetry.space_group_name_H-M   'P 1'
#
loop_
_entity.id
_entity.type
_entity.pdbx_description
1 polymer ?
#
loop_
_entity_poly.entity_id
_entity_poly.type
_entity_poly.pdbx_seq_one_letter_code
_entity_poly.pdbx_strand_id
1 'polypeptide(L)'
;MQLLKNFKLLNIPIEKVSEFSPHHYTYFPPSSFILKTCQRLLVLWVDQLEIHAIHPMPAKVLYLKGEKAYSFALEVVSGLQSPVVGEQEVSHQFKKCY
;
A
#
# COMPACT_ATOMS: atom_id res chain seq x y z
N MET A 1 3.30 -18.99 -11.50
CA MET A 1 3.26 -17.56 -11.15
C MET A 1 4.29 -17.23 -10.05
N GLN A 2 5.59 -17.34 -10.34
CA GLN A 2 6.67 -17.18 -9.35
C GLN A 2 7.04 -15.71 -9.06
N LEU A 3 6.76 -14.81 -10.00
CA LEU A 3 7.11 -13.38 -9.94
C LEU A 3 6.42 -12.62 -8.81
N LEU A 4 5.17 -12.96 -8.48
CA LEU A 4 4.40 -12.21 -7.50
C LEU A 4 4.77 -12.52 -6.06
N LYS A 5 5.54 -13.59 -5.78
CA LYS A 5 5.85 -14.02 -4.40
C LYS A 5 6.48 -12.92 -3.54
N ASN A 6 7.21 -12.00 -4.16
CA ASN A 6 7.90 -10.90 -3.48
C ASN A 6 7.12 -9.58 -3.53
N PHE A 7 5.95 -9.55 -4.18
CA PHE A 7 5.08 -8.38 -4.22
C PHE A 7 4.38 -8.24 -2.86
N LYS A 8 4.58 -7.10 -2.22
CA LYS A 8 4.08 -6.81 -0.88
C LYS A 8 3.36 -5.48 -0.90
N LEU A 9 2.30 -5.39 -0.10
CA LEU A 9 1.43 -4.24 -0.05
C LEU A 9 1.05 -3.95 1.39
N LEU A 10 1.18 -2.68 1.76
CA LEU A 10 0.68 -2.15 3.01
C LEU A 10 -0.36 -1.08 2.72
N ASN A 11 -1.57 -1.29 3.20
CA ASN A 11 -2.66 -0.33 3.11
C ASN A 11 -2.92 0.25 4.49
N ILE A 12 -2.59 1.53 4.65
CA ILE A 12 -2.75 2.28 5.90
C ILE A 12 -3.92 3.25 5.72
N PRO A 13 -5.01 3.15 6.50
CA PRO A 13 -6.08 4.14 6.50
C PRO A 13 -5.54 5.53 6.81
N ILE A 14 -6.05 6.57 6.15
CA ILE A 14 -5.48 7.93 6.26
C ILE A 14 -5.49 8.44 7.70
N GLU A 15 -6.51 8.08 8.49
CA GLU A 15 -6.67 8.43 9.89
C GLU A 15 -5.61 7.78 10.80
N LYS A 16 -4.92 6.74 10.29
CA LYS A 16 -3.85 6.02 10.97
C LYS A 16 -2.46 6.47 10.54
N VAL A 17 -2.32 7.25 9.48
CA VAL A 17 -1.00 7.65 8.93
C VAL A 17 -0.18 8.46 9.95
N SER A 18 -0.82 9.29 10.78
CA SER A 18 -0.12 10.05 11.83
C SER A 18 0.47 9.16 12.93
N GLU A 19 -0.03 7.93 13.09
CA GLU A 19 0.53 6.94 14.02
C GLU A 19 1.85 6.35 13.51
N PHE A 20 2.20 6.57 12.22
CA PHE A 20 3.44 6.14 11.57
C PHE A 20 4.53 7.24 11.52
N SER A 21 4.49 8.20 12.46
CA SER A 21 5.43 9.34 12.59
C SER A 21 6.92 8.91 12.67
N PRO A 22 7.90 9.74 12.24
CA PRO A 22 9.20 9.31 11.71
C PRO A 22 10.21 8.75 12.74
N HIS A 23 9.83 8.68 14.02
CA HIS A 23 10.67 8.08 15.07
C HIS A 23 10.22 6.67 15.47
N HIS A 24 9.06 6.20 15.00
CA HIS A 24 8.57 4.85 15.23
C HIS A 24 8.53 4.06 13.92
N TYR A 25 9.67 3.44 13.61
CA TYR A 25 9.76 2.15 12.93
C TYR A 25 8.84 1.91 11.71
N THR A 26 9.07 2.58 10.59
CA THR A 26 8.84 1.94 9.27
C THR A 26 9.77 2.57 8.24
N TYR A 27 10.97 2.03 8.08
CA TYR A 27 11.77 2.34 6.90
C TYR A 27 11.18 1.54 5.75
N PHE A 28 10.36 2.18 4.90
CA PHE A 28 9.93 1.53 3.68
C PHE A 28 11.16 1.22 2.82
N PRO A 29 11.18 0.09 2.10
CA PRO A 29 12.27 -0.18 1.18
C PRO A 29 12.48 0.99 0.22
N PRO A 30 13.74 1.32 -0.15
CA PRO A 30 14.01 2.43 -1.08
C PRO A 30 13.30 2.29 -2.43
N SER A 31 13.03 1.05 -2.85
CA SER A 31 12.29 0.69 -4.06
C SER A 31 10.77 0.62 -3.86
N SER A 32 10.25 1.22 -2.79
CA SER A 32 8.81 1.26 -2.54
C SER A 32 8.12 2.35 -3.36
N PHE A 33 6.95 2.01 -3.86
CA PHE A 33 6.02 2.93 -4.48
C PHE A 33 4.96 3.33 -3.43
N ILE A 34 4.79 4.63 -3.23
CA ILE A 34 3.88 5.19 -2.24
C ILE A 34 2.78 5.97 -2.95
N LEU A 35 1.54 5.53 -2.80
CA LEU A 35 0.35 6.22 -3.29
C LEU A 35 -0.45 6.75 -2.10
N LYS A 36 -0.46 8.06 -1.95
CA LYS A 36 -1.28 8.74 -0.94
C LYS A 36 -2.57 9.24 -1.59
N THR A 37 -3.70 8.83 -1.03
CA THR A 37 -5.04 9.32 -1.38
C THR A 37 -5.66 10.01 -0.17
N CYS A 38 -6.85 10.58 -0.33
CA CYS A 38 -7.65 11.10 0.79
C CYS A 38 -8.17 10.00 1.72
N GLN A 39 -8.16 8.74 1.31
CA GLN A 39 -8.70 7.61 2.08
C GLN A 39 -7.62 6.74 2.73
N ARG A 40 -6.45 6.64 2.09
CA ARG A 40 -5.38 5.71 2.49
C ARG A 40 -4.01 6.14 1.98
N LEU A 41 -2.98 5.64 2.66
CA LEU A 41 -1.62 5.53 2.18
C LEU A 41 -1.36 4.07 1.77
N LEU A 42 -1.13 3.85 0.49
CA LEU A 42 -0.79 2.55 -0.07
C LEU A 42 0.71 2.49 -0.33
N VAL A 43 1.39 1.51 0.24
CA VAL A 43 2.82 1.27 0.02
C VAL A 43 2.99 -0.08 -0.65
N LEU A 44 3.67 -0.09 -1.79
CA LEU A 44 3.94 -1.27 -2.61
C LEU A 44 5.44 -1.46 -2.72
N TRP A 45 5.93 -2.68 -2.64
CA TRP A 45 7.33 -2.98 -2.94
C TRP A 45 7.48 -4.40 -3.44
N VAL A 46 8.56 -4.62 -4.20
CA VAL A 46 8.94 -5.93 -4.71
C VAL A 46 10.33 -6.23 -4.18
N ASP A 47 10.40 -6.92 -3.05
CA ASP A 47 11.67 -7.27 -2.42
C ASP A 47 11.52 -8.55 -1.59
N GLN A 48 12.62 -9.30 -1.47
CA GLN A 48 12.73 -10.36 -0.46
C GLN A 48 12.70 -9.77 0.95
N LEU A 49 13.08 -8.50 1.11
CA LEU A 49 13.09 -7.81 2.40
C LEU A 49 11.70 -7.84 3.03
N GLU A 50 11.57 -8.66 4.07
CA GLU A 50 10.40 -8.68 4.94
C GLU A 50 10.43 -7.41 5.77
N ILE A 51 9.31 -6.69 5.81
CA ILE A 51 9.10 -5.76 6.92
C ILE A 51 8.99 -6.67 8.13
N HIS A 52 10.09 -6.82 8.88
CA HIS A 52 10.07 -7.41 10.20
C HIS A 52 9.08 -6.55 10.99
N ALA A 53 7.86 -7.07 11.14
CA ALA A 53 6.80 -6.43 11.87
C ALA A 53 7.27 -6.26 13.31
N ILE A 54 7.82 -5.09 13.60
CA ILE A 54 7.99 -4.64 14.97
C ILE A 54 6.55 -4.42 15.46
N HIS A 55 6.15 -5.27 16.41
CA HIS A 55 4.90 -5.25 17.17
C HIS A 55 4.24 -3.86 17.35
N PRO A 56 2.92 -3.81 17.56
CA PRO A 56 1.84 -4.35 16.73
C PRO A 56 1.43 -3.34 15.66
N MET A 57 1.08 -3.83 14.47
CA MET A 57 0.52 -2.98 13.42
C MET A 57 -0.78 -2.34 13.95
N PRO A 58 -0.99 -1.02 13.78
CA PRO A 58 -2.20 -0.36 14.26
C PRO A 58 -3.45 -1.08 13.73
N ALA A 59 -4.50 -1.14 14.56
CA ALA A 59 -5.77 -1.72 14.15
C ALA A 59 -6.23 -1.11 12.82
N LYS A 60 -6.69 -1.97 11.89
CA LYS A 60 -7.16 -1.65 10.52
C LYS A 60 -6.08 -1.43 9.45
N VAL A 61 -4.78 -1.54 9.78
CA VAL A 61 -3.74 -1.61 8.74
C VAL A 61 -3.75 -2.99 8.10
N LEU A 62 -3.74 -3.03 6.77
CA LEU A 62 -3.81 -4.28 6.00
C LEU A 62 -2.48 -4.55 5.32
N TYR A 63 -1.86 -5.68 5.66
CA TYR A 63 -0.65 -6.18 5.00
C TYR A 63 -0.99 -7.38 4.13
N LEU A 64 -0.69 -7.27 2.84
CA LEU A 64 -0.91 -8.33 1.85
C LEU A 64 0.42 -8.71 1.19
N LYS A 65 0.48 -9.97 0.72
CA LYS A 65 1.60 -10.49 -0.06
C LYS A 65 1.11 -11.23 -1.29
N GLY A 66 1.99 -11.38 -2.26
CA GLY A 66 1.76 -12.27 -3.37
C GLY A 66 0.66 -11.77 -4.30
N GLU A 67 -0.08 -12.74 -4.82
CA GLU A 67 -1.25 -12.53 -5.66
C GLU A 67 -2.31 -11.65 -4.97
N LYS A 68 -2.57 -11.83 -3.67
CA LYS A 68 -3.55 -11.01 -2.95
C LYS A 68 -3.18 -9.53 -2.92
N ALA A 69 -1.89 -9.23 -2.73
CA ALA A 69 -1.39 -7.87 -2.77
C ALA A 69 -1.52 -7.27 -4.18
N TYR A 70 -1.18 -8.06 -5.20
CA TYR A 70 -1.28 -7.62 -6.59
C TYR A 70 -2.73 -7.35 -7.00
N SER A 71 -3.64 -8.29 -6.73
CA SER A 71 -5.07 -8.11 -7.01
C SER A 71 -5.64 -6.90 -6.29
N PHE A 72 -5.33 -6.71 -5.00
CA PHE A 72 -5.79 -5.54 -4.26
C PHE A 72 -5.23 -4.23 -4.86
N ALA A 73 -3.96 -4.21 -5.29
CA ALA A 73 -3.40 -3.04 -5.97
C ALA A 73 -4.14 -2.73 -7.27
N LEU A 74 -4.45 -3.76 -8.08
CA LEU A 74 -5.25 -3.59 -9.30
C LEU A 74 -6.66 -3.07 -9.00
N GLU A 75 -7.32 -3.61 -7.97
CA GLU A 75 -8.64 -3.15 -7.52
C GLU A 75 -8.62 -1.69 -7.05
N VAL A 76 -7.56 -1.27 -6.35
CA VAL A 76 -7.39 0.14 -5.96
C VAL A 76 -7.19 1.03 -7.18
N VAL A 77 -6.28 0.68 -8.09
CA VAL A 77 -5.98 1.48 -9.29
C VAL A 77 -7.18 1.57 -10.23
N SER A 78 -7.99 0.51 -10.30
CA SER A 78 -9.24 0.47 -11.07
C SER A 78 -10.45 1.11 -10.35
N GLY A 79 -10.28 1.60 -9.12
CA GLY A 79 -11.35 2.27 -8.36
C GLY A 79 -12.40 1.34 -7.76
N LEU A 80 -12.17 0.01 -7.75
CA LEU A 80 -13.08 -1.00 -7.19
C LEU A 80 -13.08 -1.02 -5.65
N GLN A 81 -12.06 -0.45 -5.02
CA GLN A 81 -11.94 -0.36 -3.56
C GLN A 81 -12.29 1.04 -3.01
N SER A 82 -12.92 1.91 -3.81
CA SER A 82 -13.34 3.24 -3.41
C SER A 82 -14.86 3.26 -3.17
N PRO A 83 -15.37 3.93 -2.11
CA PRO A 83 -16.80 4.16 -1.93
C PRO A 83 -17.40 5.03 -3.05
N VAL A 84 -16.54 5.73 -3.81
CA VAL A 84 -16.91 6.41 -5.06
C VAL A 84 -16.48 5.53 -6.23
N VAL A 85 -17.42 4.75 -6.76
CA VAL A 85 -17.18 3.89 -7.94
C VAL A 85 -16.75 4.76 -9.10
N GLY A 86 -15.54 4.53 -9.62
CA GLY A 86 -15.03 5.24 -10.80
C GLY A 86 -14.18 6.49 -10.49
N GLU A 87 -13.43 6.52 -9.38
CA GLU A 87 -12.40 7.54 -9.16
C GLU A 87 -11.34 7.50 -10.28
N GLN A 88 -11.52 8.32 -11.33
CA GLN A 88 -10.47 8.62 -12.30
C GLN A 88 -9.26 9.29 -11.64
N GLU A 89 -9.43 9.82 -10.43
CA GLU A 89 -8.39 10.47 -9.65
C GLU A 89 -7.28 9.51 -9.21
N VAL A 90 -7.62 8.27 -8.80
CA VAL A 90 -6.59 7.29 -8.40
C VAL A 90 -5.75 6.86 -9.60
N SER A 91 -6.39 6.61 -10.75
CA SER A 91 -5.69 6.35 -12.01
C SER A 91 -4.83 7.54 -12.47
N HIS A 92 -5.30 8.78 -12.27
CA HIS A 92 -4.55 9.98 -12.62
C HIS A 92 -3.37 10.23 -11.67
N GLN A 93 -3.54 10.00 -10.36
CA GLN A 93 -2.46 10.05 -9.37
C GLN A 93 -1.41 8.97 -9.64
N PHE A 94 -1.83 7.74 -9.99
CA PHE A 94 -0.91 6.67 -10.37
C PHE A 94 -0.08 7.04 -11.61
N LYS A 95 -0.69 7.62 -12.64
CA LYS A 95 0.03 8.10 -13.85
C LYS A 95 1.01 9.23 -13.56
N LYS A 96 0.76 10.07 -12.55
CA LYS A 96 1.68 11.15 -12.15
C LYS A 96 2.90 10.65 -11.37
N CYS A 97 2.80 9.46 -10.76
CA CYS A 97 3.88 8.84 -9.99
C CYS A 97 4.80 7.95 -10.85
N TYR A 98 4.56 7.88 -12.16
CA TYR A 98 5.35 7.15 -13.16
C TYR A 98 6.10 8.14 -14.05
#